data_AF-A0A1S3NZ09-F1
#
_entry.id   AF-A0A1S3NZ09-F1
#
_cell.length_a   1.000
_cell.length_b   1.000
_cell.length_c   1.000
_cell.angle_alpha   90.00
_cell.angle_beta   90.00
_cell.angle_gamma   90.00
#
_symmetry.space_group_name_H-M   'P 1'
#
loop_
_entity.id
_entity.type
_entity.pdbx_description
1 polymer ?
#
loop_
_entity_poly.entity_id
_entity_poly.type
_entity_poly.pdbx_seq_one_letter_code
_entity_poly.pdbx_strand_id
1 'polypeptide(L)'
;MLNTTLVNAGDDAFLPRLRLRFPSNLHYIKVLDAEEKYVSCDISEENKTIVGMDCSVGNLYFSSGAKVNISFLLDVNQSSSAGDISISINTSGDNYENEDLLHDNSATLMLPLRYGVDVSVHGFVTPTSFVFGDQEPTPVDCYTETFNYTYKVVNIGPSKSLNTEVEIDIPKILSPYPYRLLHIADFQVSV
;
A
#
# COMPACT_ATOMS: atom_id res chain seq x y z
N MET A 1 3.42 12.48 2.07
CA MET A 1 3.49 13.92 2.39
C MET A 1 2.99 14.70 1.18
N LEU A 2 2.06 15.61 1.38
CA LEU A 2 1.49 16.45 0.32
C LEU A 2 1.94 17.88 0.55
N ASN A 3 2.77 18.41 -0.36
CA ASN A 3 3.26 19.77 -0.29
C ASN A 3 2.40 20.65 -1.19
N THR A 4 1.88 21.74 -0.62
CA THR A 4 1.03 22.69 -1.32
C THR A 4 1.58 24.09 -1.12
N THR A 5 1.30 24.97 -2.09
CA THR A 5 1.68 26.37 -2.03
C THR A 5 0.44 27.18 -2.36
N LEU A 6 0.04 28.04 -1.42
CA LEU A 6 -1.01 29.02 -1.62
C LEU A 6 -0.37 30.37 -1.95
N VAL A 7 -0.81 30.99 -3.04
CA VAL A 7 -0.34 32.31 -3.48
C VAL A 7 -1.55 33.20 -3.70
N ASN A 8 -1.53 34.39 -3.14
CA ASN A 8 -2.46 35.45 -3.51
C ASN A 8 -1.78 36.36 -4.53
N ALA A 9 -2.19 36.26 -5.80
CA ALA A 9 -1.67 37.09 -6.89
C ALA A 9 -2.53 38.34 -7.15
N GLY A 10 -3.63 38.52 -6.42
CA GLY A 10 -4.57 39.63 -6.56
C GLY A 10 -4.54 40.58 -5.36
N ASP A 11 -5.69 41.17 -5.05
CA ASP A 11 -5.91 42.03 -3.88
C ASP A 11 -6.02 41.21 -2.59
N ASP A 12 -6.05 41.88 -1.43
CA ASP A 12 -6.16 41.22 -0.12
C ASP A 12 -7.40 40.30 -0.05
N ALA A 13 -7.17 39.03 0.30
CA ALA A 13 -8.21 38.02 0.42
C ALA A 13 -8.68 37.89 1.88
N PHE A 14 -9.96 38.12 2.16
CA PHE A 14 -10.58 37.99 3.48
C PHE A 14 -11.03 36.56 3.75
N LEU A 15 -10.76 36.10 4.97
CA LEU A 15 -11.11 34.76 5.47
C LEU A 15 -10.77 33.64 4.46
N PRO A 16 -9.52 33.55 3.99
CA PRO A 16 -9.15 32.58 2.99
C PRO A 16 -9.16 31.17 3.60
N ARG A 17 -9.70 30.23 2.83
CA ARG A 17 -9.93 28.84 3.21
C ARG A 17 -9.32 27.93 2.17
N LEU A 18 -8.70 26.86 2.64
CA LEU A 18 -8.15 25.78 1.83
C LEU A 18 -8.91 24.50 2.17
N ARG A 19 -9.57 23.90 1.20
CA ARG A 19 -10.32 22.65 1.35
C ARG A 19 -9.61 21.52 0.64
N LEU A 20 -9.39 20.42 1.34
CA LEU A 20 -8.86 19.18 0.80
C LEU A 20 -9.97 18.13 0.79
N ARG A 21 -10.07 17.38 -0.30
CA ARG A 21 -10.98 16.24 -0.46
C ARG A 21 -10.16 15.04 -0.93
N PHE A 22 -10.15 13.98 -0.14
CA PHE A 22 -9.36 12.78 -0.39
C PHE A 22 -10.14 11.50 -0.01
N PRO A 23 -9.81 10.35 -0.59
CA PRO A 23 -10.50 9.10 -0.30
C PRO A 23 -10.21 8.58 1.12
N SER A 24 -11.12 7.79 1.68
CA SER A 24 -11.04 7.29 3.06
C SER A 24 -9.90 6.29 3.34
N ASN A 25 -9.18 5.84 2.30
CA ASN A 25 -7.93 5.08 2.47
C ASN A 25 -6.72 5.98 2.80
N LEU A 26 -6.86 7.30 2.74
CA LEU A 26 -5.90 8.27 3.26
C LEU A 26 -6.35 8.78 4.63
N HIS A 27 -5.41 8.81 5.56
CA HIS A 27 -5.60 9.31 6.91
C HIS A 27 -4.80 10.61 7.12
N TYR A 28 -5.47 11.67 7.57
CA TYR A 28 -4.83 12.91 7.96
C TYR A 28 -4.16 12.78 9.32
N ILE A 29 -2.89 13.15 9.41
CA ILE A 29 -2.14 13.15 10.67
C ILE A 29 -2.05 14.57 11.22
N LYS A 30 -1.40 15.48 10.48
CA LYS A 30 -1.19 16.88 10.88
C LYS A 30 -0.65 17.72 9.73
N VAL A 31 -0.65 19.03 9.89
CA VAL A 31 0.19 19.94 9.10
C VAL A 31 1.61 19.97 9.69
N LEU A 32 2.63 19.91 8.83
CA LEU A 32 4.04 20.02 9.18
C LEU A 32 4.55 21.43 8.86
N ASP A 33 5.33 22.01 9.77
CA ASP A 33 6.09 23.25 9.55
C ASP A 33 5.27 24.47 9.09
N ALA A 34 3.98 24.49 9.36
CA ALA A 34 3.36 25.76 9.70
C ALA A 34 3.72 25.99 11.17
N GLU A 35 4.27 27.16 11.51
CA GLU A 35 3.96 27.68 12.85
C GLU A 35 2.44 27.49 13.01
N GLU A 36 1.99 26.61 13.92
CA GLU A 36 0.57 26.23 14.11
C GLU A 36 -0.38 27.45 14.28
N LYS A 37 0.19 28.66 14.31
CA LYS A 37 -0.45 29.97 14.33
C LYS A 37 -1.00 30.47 12.99
N TYR A 38 -0.55 29.98 11.83
CA TYR A 38 -0.98 30.54 10.53
C TYR A 38 -1.93 29.64 9.73
N VAL A 39 -2.04 28.34 10.03
CA VAL A 39 -2.97 27.44 9.35
C VAL A 39 -3.61 26.53 10.37
N SER A 40 -4.95 26.53 10.43
CA SER A 40 -5.72 25.67 11.33
C SER A 40 -6.67 24.83 10.49
N CYS A 41 -6.65 23.50 10.68
CA CYS A 41 -7.40 22.57 9.85
C CYS A 41 -8.28 21.67 10.71
N ASP A 42 -9.55 21.57 10.32
CA ASP A 42 -10.54 20.70 10.93
C ASP A 42 -11.13 19.75 9.89
N ILE A 43 -11.53 18.56 10.33
CA ILE A 43 -12.25 17.59 9.49
C ILE A 43 -13.71 18.08 9.38
N SER A 44 -14.15 18.38 8.16
CA SER A 44 -15.45 19.00 7.89
C SER A 44 -16.53 17.98 7.52
N GLU A 45 -16.17 16.93 6.76
CA GLU A 45 -17.12 15.93 6.29
C GLU A 45 -16.47 14.54 6.21
N GLU A 46 -17.12 13.53 6.79
CA GLU A 46 -16.79 12.13 6.55
C GLU A 46 -17.96 11.46 5.82
N ASN A 47 -17.98 11.58 4.49
CA ASN A 47 -18.74 10.61 3.71
C ASN A 47 -17.97 9.28 3.76
N LYS A 48 -18.66 8.13 3.70
CA LYS A 48 -18.01 6.80 3.82
C LYS A 48 -16.82 6.59 2.87
N THR A 49 -16.81 7.27 1.73
CA THR A 49 -15.80 7.14 0.68
C THR A 49 -14.84 8.31 0.56
N ILE A 50 -15.25 9.53 0.94
CA ILE A 50 -14.48 10.77 0.75
C ILE A 50 -14.46 11.52 2.09
N VAL A 51 -13.26 11.86 2.52
CA VAL A 51 -12.98 12.67 3.70
C VAL A 51 -12.70 14.11 3.26
N GLY A 52 -13.36 15.05 3.93
CA GLY A 52 -13.20 16.48 3.75
C GLY A 52 -12.48 17.11 4.92
N MET A 53 -11.47 17.91 4.60
CA MET A 53 -10.73 18.73 5.55
C MET A 53 -10.80 20.19 5.11
N ASP A 54 -11.13 21.08 6.03
CA ASP A 54 -11.24 22.50 5.80
C ASP A 54 -10.22 23.22 6.67
N CYS A 55 -9.36 24.03 6.05
CA CYS A 55 -8.31 24.78 6.71
C CYS A 55 -8.57 26.28 6.58
N SER A 56 -8.46 27.03 7.67
CA SER A 56 -8.28 28.48 7.65
C SER A 56 -6.81 28.82 7.45
N VAL A 57 -6.55 29.87 6.67
CA VAL A 57 -5.19 30.36 6.41
C VAL A 57 -5.09 31.82 6.87
N GLY A 58 -4.15 32.09 7.77
CA GLY A 58 -4.07 33.36 8.48
C GLY A 58 -5.24 33.57 9.46
N ASN A 59 -5.27 34.74 10.09
CA ASN A 59 -6.31 35.07 11.07
C ASN A 59 -7.54 35.76 10.46
N LEU A 60 -7.37 36.67 9.50
CA LEU A 60 -8.45 37.53 8.98
C LEU A 60 -8.32 37.83 7.49
N TYR A 61 -7.10 38.09 7.00
CA TYR A 61 -6.83 38.35 5.59
C TYR A 61 -5.48 37.78 5.18
N PHE A 62 -5.32 37.56 3.88
CA PHE A 62 -4.10 37.12 3.24
C PHE A 62 -3.71 38.14 2.17
N SER A 63 -2.60 38.84 2.43
CA SER A 63 -2.23 40.03 1.69
C SER A 63 -1.96 39.79 0.22
N SER A 64 -2.14 40.84 -0.59
CA SER A 64 -1.69 40.88 -1.98
C SER A 64 -0.21 40.49 -2.09
N GLY A 65 0.10 39.56 -3.00
CA GLY A 65 1.44 39.02 -3.22
C GLY A 65 1.94 38.05 -2.14
N ALA A 66 1.14 37.74 -1.12
CA ALA A 66 1.54 36.81 -0.07
C ALA A 66 1.60 35.36 -0.59
N LYS A 67 2.50 34.59 0.01
CA LYS A 67 2.73 33.18 -0.32
C LYS A 67 2.96 32.38 0.96
N VAL A 68 2.29 31.24 1.08
CA VAL A 68 2.49 30.29 2.17
C VAL A 68 2.67 28.88 1.62
N ASN A 69 3.64 28.15 2.18
CA ASN A 69 3.85 26.74 1.88
C ASN A 69 3.24 25.92 3.02
N ILE A 70 2.45 24.91 2.67
CA ILE A 70 1.72 24.08 3.63
C ILE A 70 1.99 22.63 3.30
N SER A 71 2.49 21.88 4.29
CA SER A 71 2.85 20.48 4.15
C SER A 71 1.89 19.62 4.95
N PHE A 72 1.06 18.81 4.28
CA PHE A 72 0.14 17.89 4.93
C PHE A 72 0.81 16.53 5.12
N LEU A 73 0.89 16.08 6.38
CA LEU A 73 1.23 14.70 6.70
C LEU A 73 -0.02 13.84 6.59
N LEU A 74 -0.02 13.00 5.57
CA LEU A 74 -1.04 12.02 5.25
C LEU A 74 -0.40 10.63 5.32
N ASP A 75 -1.13 9.66 5.83
CA ASP A 75 -0.76 8.25 5.82
C ASP A 75 -1.76 7.42 5.00
N VAL A 76 -1.30 6.32 4.42
CA VAL A 76 -2.13 5.44 3.59
C VAL A 76 -2.41 4.17 4.36
N ASN A 77 -3.68 3.77 4.45
CA ASN A 77 -4.03 2.48 5.01
C ASN A 77 -3.48 1.36 4.11
N GLN A 78 -2.59 0.52 4.65
CA GLN A 78 -1.95 -0.59 3.94
C GLN A 78 -2.96 -1.67 3.50
N SER A 79 -4.13 -1.74 4.15
CA SER A 79 -5.23 -2.64 3.77
C SER A 79 -6.15 -2.07 2.68
N SER A 80 -5.74 -1.00 2.00
CA SER A 80 -6.57 -0.36 0.98
C SER A 80 -6.71 -1.19 -0.30
N SER A 81 -7.86 -1.03 -0.95
CA SER A 81 -8.14 -1.64 -2.26
C SER A 81 -7.31 -0.97 -3.35
N ALA A 82 -7.11 -1.71 -4.44
CA ALA A 82 -6.53 -1.19 -5.67
C ALA A 82 -7.27 0.05 -6.20
N GLY A 83 -6.51 1.02 -6.74
CA GLY A 83 -7.04 2.18 -7.44
C GLY A 83 -6.14 3.39 -7.30
N ASP A 84 -6.18 4.32 -8.24
CA ASP A 84 -5.48 5.58 -8.11
C ASP A 84 -6.14 6.44 -7.03
N ILE A 85 -5.33 7.08 -6.18
CA ILE A 85 -5.82 8.06 -5.22
C ILE A 85 -5.91 9.41 -5.93
N SER A 86 -7.06 10.06 -5.83
CA SER A 86 -7.24 11.46 -6.23
C SER A 86 -7.39 12.34 -5.00
N ILE A 87 -6.55 13.36 -4.88
CA ILE A 87 -6.67 14.40 -3.87
C ILE A 87 -7.06 15.69 -4.58
N SER A 88 -8.23 16.23 -4.25
CA SER A 88 -8.69 17.53 -4.76
C SER A 88 -8.45 18.61 -3.72
N ILE A 89 -7.90 19.73 -4.16
CA ILE A 89 -7.53 20.89 -3.36
C ILE A 89 -8.27 22.08 -3.95
N ASN A 90 -8.97 22.83 -3.11
CA ASN A 90 -9.74 24.00 -3.53
C ASN A 90 -9.48 25.14 -2.56
N THR A 91 -9.36 26.37 -3.06
CA THR A 91 -9.19 27.57 -2.25
C THR A 91 -10.31 28.55 -2.51
N SER A 92 -10.79 29.20 -1.44
CA SER A 92 -11.87 30.18 -1.52
C SER A 92 -11.65 31.29 -0.48
N GLY A 93 -12.26 32.45 -0.68
CA GLY A 93 -12.34 33.52 0.32
C GLY A 93 -13.75 34.10 0.39
N ASP A 94 -13.97 35.05 1.28
CA ASP A 94 -15.26 35.74 1.45
C ASP A 94 -15.34 37.06 0.67
N ASN A 95 -14.34 37.34 -0.15
CA ASN A 95 -14.37 38.46 -1.09
C ASN A 95 -15.51 38.25 -2.09
N TYR A 96 -16.09 39.37 -2.55
CA TYR A 96 -16.94 39.33 -3.73
C TYR A 96 -16.07 39.00 -4.95
N GLU A 97 -16.48 37.98 -5.67
CA GLU A 97 -15.85 37.50 -6.89
C GLU A 97 -16.89 37.48 -8.01
N ASN A 98 -16.46 37.79 -9.24
CA ASN A 98 -17.36 37.72 -10.38
C ASN A 98 -17.73 36.26 -10.68
N GLU A 99 -18.93 36.03 -11.19
CA GLU A 99 -19.43 34.67 -11.43
C GLU A 99 -18.55 33.85 -12.39
N ASP A 100 -17.84 34.51 -13.31
CA ASP A 100 -16.91 33.89 -14.27
C ASP A 100 -15.58 33.43 -13.66
N LEU A 101 -15.25 33.91 -12.46
CA LEU A 101 -14.02 33.55 -11.72
C LEU A 101 -14.30 32.56 -10.59
N LEU A 102 -15.56 32.23 -10.31
CA LEU A 102 -15.88 31.28 -9.25
C LEU A 102 -15.34 29.88 -9.55
N HIS A 103 -14.80 29.22 -8.52
CA HIS A 103 -14.36 27.81 -8.54
C HIS A 103 -13.18 27.48 -9.47
N ASP A 104 -12.48 28.50 -9.99
CA ASP A 104 -11.29 28.32 -10.83
C ASP A 104 -10.04 27.94 -10.02
N ASN A 105 -10.03 28.26 -8.73
CA ASN A 105 -8.93 28.01 -7.80
C ASN A 105 -8.95 26.57 -7.25
N SER A 106 -8.84 25.58 -8.14
CA SER A 106 -8.78 24.17 -7.78
C SER A 106 -7.63 23.43 -8.44
N ALA A 107 -7.11 22.42 -7.75
CA ALA A 107 -6.06 21.55 -8.24
C ALA A 107 -6.35 20.10 -7.83
N THR A 108 -6.02 19.15 -8.69
CA THR A 108 -6.17 17.72 -8.41
C THR A 108 -4.83 17.03 -8.55
N LEU A 109 -4.42 16.32 -7.50
CA LEU A 109 -3.24 15.47 -7.50
C LEU A 109 -3.67 14.01 -7.61
N MET A 110 -3.17 13.33 -8.64
CA MET A 110 -3.33 11.90 -8.81
C MET A 110 -2.09 11.18 -8.29
N LEU A 111 -2.27 10.23 -7.38
CA LEU A 111 -1.24 9.37 -6.82
C LEU A 111 -1.45 7.94 -7.32
N PRO A 112 -0.63 7.46 -8.28
CA PRO A 112 -0.75 6.10 -8.77
C PRO A 112 -0.27 5.12 -7.68
N LEU A 113 -1.18 4.29 -7.20
CA LEU A 113 -0.84 3.25 -6.23
C LEU A 113 -0.23 2.04 -6.94
N ARG A 114 0.82 1.49 -6.34
CA ARG A 114 1.46 0.25 -6.79
C ARG A 114 1.33 -0.81 -5.71
N TYR A 115 1.16 -2.05 -6.13
CA TYR A 115 1.12 -3.19 -5.21
C TYR A 115 2.52 -3.49 -4.70
N GLY A 116 2.66 -3.57 -3.37
CA GLY A 116 3.85 -4.07 -2.70
C GLY A 116 3.62 -5.50 -2.26
N VAL A 117 3.89 -6.47 -3.13
CA VAL A 117 3.82 -7.90 -2.80
C VAL A 117 5.25 -8.41 -2.60
N ASP A 118 5.45 -9.22 -1.57
CA ASP A 118 6.73 -9.85 -1.29
C ASP A 118 6.47 -11.30 -0.83
N VAL A 119 6.54 -12.22 -1.79
CA VAL A 119 6.26 -13.65 -1.58
C VAL A 119 7.58 -14.39 -1.42
N SER A 120 7.72 -15.08 -0.29
CA SER A 120 8.83 -15.97 0.00
C SER A 120 8.35 -17.42 0.09
N VAL A 121 9.18 -18.34 -0.43
CA VAL A 121 8.95 -19.78 -0.38
C VAL A 121 10.08 -20.44 0.40
N HIS A 122 9.73 -21.18 1.45
CA HIS A 122 10.67 -21.91 2.28
C HIS A 122 10.39 -23.41 2.20
N GLY A 123 11.39 -24.19 1.81
CA GLY A 123 11.32 -25.66 1.74
C GLY A 123 12.03 -26.32 2.92
N PHE A 124 11.41 -27.35 3.48
CA PHE A 124 11.98 -28.20 4.53
C PHE A 124 11.79 -29.66 4.13
N VAL A 125 12.76 -30.52 4.47
CA VAL A 125 12.68 -31.96 4.25
C VAL A 125 13.01 -32.71 5.53
N THR A 126 12.29 -33.79 5.82
CA THR A 126 12.57 -34.66 6.96
C THR A 126 12.35 -36.13 6.57
N PRO A 127 13.35 -37.01 6.75
CA PRO A 127 14.71 -36.72 7.22
C PRO A 127 15.54 -35.92 6.18
N THR A 128 16.59 -35.21 6.62
CA THR A 128 17.46 -34.43 5.72
C THR A 128 18.53 -35.26 5.02
N SER A 129 18.75 -36.49 5.50
CA SER A 129 19.64 -37.47 4.90
C SER A 129 19.15 -38.87 5.21
N PHE A 130 19.59 -39.82 4.39
CA PHE A 130 19.41 -41.24 4.61
C PHE A 130 20.68 -41.96 4.13
N VAL A 131 20.93 -43.17 4.63
CA VAL A 131 22.09 -43.98 4.26
C VAL A 131 21.58 -45.27 3.66
N PHE A 132 22.18 -45.69 2.55
CA PHE A 132 21.91 -46.97 1.90
C PHE A 132 23.23 -47.72 1.67
N GLY A 133 23.26 -49.02 1.98
CA GLY A 133 24.44 -49.90 1.91
C GLY A 133 24.81 -50.56 3.25
N ASP A 134 24.72 -51.90 3.31
CA ASP A 134 25.05 -52.94 4.31
C ASP A 134 24.99 -52.71 5.84
N GLN A 135 24.09 -53.48 6.49
CA GLN A 135 24.43 -54.46 7.54
C GLN A 135 23.52 -55.71 7.38
N GLU A 136 24.13 -56.89 7.15
CA GLU A 136 23.51 -58.25 7.11
C GLU A 136 22.56 -58.61 5.93
N PRO A 137 22.36 -59.91 5.61
CA PRO A 137 21.55 -60.34 4.47
C PRO A 137 20.08 -60.02 4.76
N THR A 138 19.66 -58.85 4.29
CA THR A 138 18.31 -58.34 4.45
C THR A 138 17.33 -59.12 3.58
N PRO A 139 16.08 -59.34 4.05
CA PRO A 139 15.05 -60.03 3.26
C PRO A 139 14.76 -59.26 1.96
N VAL A 140 14.22 -59.97 0.97
CA VAL A 140 13.97 -59.56 -0.43
C VAL A 140 13.05 -58.33 -0.60
N ASP A 141 12.52 -57.77 0.48
CA ASP A 141 11.64 -56.61 0.43
C ASP A 141 12.48 -55.31 0.43
N CYS A 142 12.43 -54.60 -0.70
CA CYS A 142 13.16 -53.35 -0.93
C CYS A 142 12.94 -52.34 0.21
N TYR A 143 14.03 -51.81 0.78
CA TYR A 143 13.96 -50.75 1.81
C TYR A 143 13.47 -49.44 1.19
N THR A 144 12.31 -48.96 1.61
CA THR A 144 11.77 -47.66 1.21
C THR A 144 11.85 -46.67 2.37
N GLU A 145 12.56 -45.57 2.18
CA GLU A 145 12.59 -44.47 3.14
C GLU A 145 11.53 -43.43 2.77
N THR A 146 10.85 -42.86 3.78
CA THR A 146 9.82 -41.84 3.56
C THR A 146 10.40 -40.45 3.84
N PHE A 147 10.32 -39.56 2.85
CA PHE A 147 10.69 -38.15 2.98
C PHE A 147 9.45 -37.27 3.02
N ASN A 148 9.34 -36.45 4.05
CA ASN A 148 8.33 -35.43 4.18
C ASN A 148 8.89 -34.10 3.67
N TYR A 149 8.43 -33.66 2.50
CA TYR A 149 8.75 -32.36 1.93
C TYR A 149 7.65 -31.37 2.30
N THR A 150 8.02 -30.28 2.96
CA THR A 150 7.10 -29.22 3.36
C THR A 150 7.54 -27.92 2.71
N TYR A 151 6.63 -27.30 1.95
CA TYR A 151 6.84 -25.98 1.35
C TYR A 151 5.92 -24.98 2.03
N LYS A 152 6.51 -23.93 2.60
CA LYS A 152 5.79 -22.83 3.25
C LYS A 152 5.88 -21.59 2.37
N VAL A 153 4.72 -21.10 1.95
CA VAL A 153 4.60 -19.90 1.12
C VAL A 153 4.06 -18.78 1.99
N VAL A 154 4.77 -17.67 2.07
CA VAL A 154 4.43 -16.55 2.95
C VAL A 154 4.53 -15.25 2.15
N ASN A 155 3.47 -14.45 2.18
CA ASN A 155 3.52 -13.06 1.73
C ASN A 155 3.86 -12.17 2.92
N ILE A 156 5.06 -11.60 2.92
CA ILE A 156 5.53 -10.62 3.91
C ILE A 156 5.33 -9.17 3.42
N GLY A 157 4.83 -9.00 2.20
CA GLY A 157 4.56 -7.69 1.61
C GLY A 157 3.30 -7.01 2.17
N PRO A 158 3.21 -5.68 2.09
CA PRO A 158 2.06 -4.92 2.59
C PRO A 158 0.77 -5.15 1.81
N SER A 159 0.84 -5.57 0.55
CA SER A 159 -0.33 -5.81 -0.31
C SER A 159 -0.70 -7.29 -0.40
N LYS A 160 -1.99 -7.59 -0.61
CA LYS A 160 -2.46 -8.95 -0.87
C LYS A 160 -1.98 -9.43 -2.24
N SER A 161 -1.38 -10.62 -2.28
CA SER A 161 -1.05 -11.31 -3.52
C SER A 161 -2.25 -12.12 -4.01
N LEU A 162 -2.96 -11.61 -5.02
CA LEU A 162 -4.09 -12.31 -5.63
C LEU A 162 -3.60 -13.32 -6.65
N ASN A 163 -4.22 -14.51 -6.69
CA ASN A 163 -3.90 -15.58 -7.65
C ASN A 163 -2.43 -16.01 -7.61
N THR A 164 -1.85 -16.12 -6.42
CA THR A 164 -0.48 -16.62 -6.26
C THR A 164 -0.45 -18.09 -6.68
N GLU A 165 0.38 -18.42 -7.65
CA GLU A 165 0.63 -19.78 -8.13
C GLU A 165 1.98 -20.28 -7.61
N VAL A 166 2.02 -21.54 -7.20
CA VAL A 166 3.21 -22.18 -6.64
C VAL A 166 3.42 -23.48 -7.40
N GLU A 167 4.54 -23.55 -8.12
CA GLU A 167 4.94 -24.73 -8.89
C GLU A 167 6.01 -25.50 -8.12
N ILE A 168 5.79 -26.81 -7.94
CA ILE A 168 6.71 -27.70 -7.22
C ILE A 168 7.13 -28.83 -8.15
N ASP A 169 8.39 -28.78 -8.58
CA ASP A 169 8.99 -29.82 -9.40
C ASP A 169 9.53 -30.96 -8.53
N ILE A 170 9.00 -32.17 -8.74
CA ILE A 170 9.43 -33.38 -8.01
C ILE A 170 10.13 -34.34 -8.97
N PRO A 171 11.41 -34.68 -8.75
CA PRO A 171 12.15 -35.58 -9.62
C PRO A 171 11.62 -37.01 -9.51
N LYS A 172 10.94 -37.49 -10.57
CA LYS A 172 10.32 -38.81 -10.59
C LYS A 172 11.25 -39.92 -11.11
N ILE A 173 12.06 -39.62 -12.12
CA ILE A 173 12.88 -40.61 -12.85
C ILE A 173 14.27 -40.04 -13.09
N LEU A 174 15.30 -40.88 -12.93
CA LEU A 174 16.67 -40.52 -13.28
C LEU A 174 16.98 -40.96 -14.72
N SER A 175 16.84 -40.05 -15.68
CA SER A 175 17.22 -40.33 -17.07
C SER A 175 18.71 -40.70 -17.19
N PRO A 176 19.10 -41.69 -18.01
CA PRO A 176 18.28 -42.45 -18.97
C PRO A 176 17.63 -43.72 -18.38
N TYR A 177 17.76 -43.96 -17.08
CA TYR A 177 17.31 -45.20 -16.47
C TYR A 177 15.81 -45.13 -16.11
N PRO A 178 15.07 -46.23 -16.25
CA PRO A 178 13.64 -46.27 -15.91
C PRO A 178 13.37 -46.33 -14.41
N TYR A 179 14.40 -46.20 -13.55
CA TYR A 179 14.24 -46.29 -12.11
C TYR A 179 13.51 -45.06 -11.56
N ARG A 180 12.45 -45.31 -10.80
CA ARG A 180 11.68 -44.28 -10.11
C ARG A 180 12.45 -43.85 -8.86
N LEU A 181 12.78 -42.57 -8.77
CA LEU A 181 13.47 -41.99 -7.62
C LEU A 181 12.50 -41.77 -6.46
N LEU A 182 11.47 -40.94 -6.70
CA LEU A 182 10.49 -40.59 -5.71
C LEU A 182 9.09 -41.04 -6.14
N HIS A 183 8.38 -41.59 -5.16
CA HIS A 183 6.96 -41.89 -5.25
C HIS A 183 6.21 -40.96 -4.30
N ILE A 184 5.36 -40.08 -4.83
CA ILE A 184 4.46 -39.27 -4.00
C ILE A 184 3.43 -40.22 -3.39
N ALA A 185 3.53 -40.45 -2.09
CA ALA A 185 2.62 -41.32 -1.36
C ALA A 185 1.32 -40.60 -0.96
N ASP A 186 1.45 -39.36 -0.51
CA ASP A 186 0.33 -38.49 -0.11
C ASP A 186 0.70 -37.02 -0.36
N PHE A 187 -0.30 -36.15 -0.40
CA PHE A 187 -0.14 -34.70 -0.48
C PHE A 187 -1.22 -34.01 0.35
N GLN A 188 -0.80 -33.06 1.18
CA GLN A 188 -1.69 -32.30 2.06
C GLN A 188 -1.41 -30.81 1.91
N VAL A 189 -2.49 -30.02 1.92
CA VAL A 189 -2.44 -28.56 1.88
C VAL A 189 -3.09 -28.02 3.14
N SER A 190 -2.38 -27.12 3.81
CA SER A 190 -2.95 -26.26 4.85
C SER A 190 -2.81 -24.80 4.40
N VAL A 191 -3.89 -24.03 4.59
CA VAL A 191 -3.98 -22.60 4.27
C VAL A 191 -4.11 -21.81 5.56
#